data_AF-A0AAE1QR87-F1
#
_entry.id   AF-A0AAE1QR87-F1
#
_cell.length_a   1.000
_cell.length_b   1.000
_cell.length_c   1.000
_cell.angle_alpha   90.00
_cell.angle_beta   90.00
_cell.angle_gamma   90.00
#
_symmetry.space_group_name_H-M   'P 1'
#
loop_
_entity.id
_entity.type
_entity.pdbx_description
1 polymer ?
#
loop_
_entity_poly.entity_id
_entity_poly.type
_entity_poly.pdbx_seq_one_letter_code
_entity_poly.pdbx_strand_id
1 'polypeptide(L)'
;MDIVVIRRNGKQALSIAVAGMILPFLIGSSFSFLLHDKSQHTKEGTSILFLGLALSVTAFPVLARILAELKLINTEIGRIAMSASLINDMLAWILLTFAIAFSENKNMTLSSLWVILSSTAFIYVIGTHSVFGAFVFGLIIPNGPLGLTLVEKLEDFVSGLLLPLFFAISGLKTEISAINGAATWGILCVVIILACAGKVIGVVLVTLYYKMPFYEGLSLGLLMNAKGFIEMIVLNVGKDQKGRPAMNRTQAQSDHIINAFENFKKNVGCVCVQPLTAISPYSTMHEDICVLAEDKRMALIIIPFHKQQTVDGGMEATNPAFRTINQNLLANAPCSVGILVDRGLSGSTRSTVSHHVAVLFFGGPDDREALAYAWRMNRRGGVTEWDEPSSKVEDEDEESILEGEESCRSLLS
;
A
#
# COMPACT_ATOMS: atom_id res chain seq x y z
N MET A 1 -23.88 25.10 9.65
CA MET A 1 -24.16 24.76 11.07
C MET A 1 -23.92 25.98 11.93
N ASP A 2 -24.79 26.25 12.89
CA ASP A 2 -24.69 27.43 13.74
C ASP A 2 -23.65 27.20 14.86
N ILE A 3 -22.56 27.99 14.86
CA ILE A 3 -21.41 27.88 15.77
C ILE A 3 -21.83 28.02 17.25
N VAL A 4 -22.92 28.75 17.51
CA VAL A 4 -23.46 28.95 18.85
C VAL A 4 -24.02 27.65 19.44
N VAL A 5 -24.61 26.79 18.61
CA VAL A 5 -25.19 25.50 19.04
C VAL A 5 -24.09 24.49 19.41
N ILE A 6 -22.96 24.52 18.70
CA ILE A 6 -21.77 23.70 19.02
C ILE A 6 -21.21 24.09 20.39
N ARG A 7 -21.17 25.38 20.74
CA ARG A 7 -20.61 25.82 22.02
C ARG A 7 -21.49 25.46 23.23
N ARG A 8 -22.82 25.40 23.07
CA ARG A 8 -23.75 25.08 24.16
C ARG A 8 -23.83 23.58 24.46
N ASN A 9 -23.82 22.74 23.43
CA ASN A 9 -23.93 21.27 23.56
C ASN A 9 -22.59 20.54 23.42
N GLY A 10 -21.49 21.28 23.20
CA GLY A 10 -20.17 20.71 22.89
C GLY A 10 -19.61 19.78 23.97
N LYS A 11 -19.88 20.05 25.26
CA LYS A 11 -19.45 19.17 26.36
C LYS A 11 -20.11 17.79 26.30
N GLN A 12 -21.40 17.76 25.96
CA GLN A 12 -22.15 16.52 25.82
C GLN A 12 -21.68 15.73 24.59
N ALA A 13 -21.54 16.41 23.45
CA ALA A 13 -21.02 15.81 22.23
C ALA A 13 -19.60 15.25 22.41
N LEU A 14 -18.73 15.98 23.11
CA LEU A 14 -17.38 15.54 23.46
C LEU A 14 -17.39 14.30 24.37
N SER A 15 -18.25 14.27 25.39
CA SER A 15 -18.35 13.12 26.28
C SER A 15 -18.83 11.87 25.55
N ILE A 16 -19.79 12.02 24.63
CA ILE A 16 -20.31 10.93 23.79
C ILE A 16 -19.22 10.42 22.83
N ALA A 17 -18.52 11.34 22.18
CA ALA A 17 -17.39 11.06 21.29
C ALA A 17 -16.31 10.21 21.97
N VAL A 18 -15.84 10.68 23.13
CA VAL A 18 -14.78 10.02 23.91
C VAL A 18 -15.25 8.65 24.42
N ALA A 19 -16.46 8.55 24.99
CA ALA A 19 -16.98 7.27 25.50
C ALA A 19 -17.22 6.25 24.38
N GLY A 20 -17.67 6.70 23.21
CA GLY A 20 -17.82 5.86 22.03
C GLY A 20 -16.49 5.35 21.47
N MET A 21 -15.36 6.01 21.77
CA MET A 21 -14.04 5.58 21.32
C MET A 21 -13.31 4.68 22.32
N ILE A 22 -13.38 4.96 23.62
CA ILE A 22 -12.55 4.28 24.63
C ILE A 22 -12.79 2.77 24.66
N LEU A 23 -14.04 2.33 24.77
CA LEU A 23 -14.37 0.90 24.93
C LEU A 23 -13.94 0.06 23.72
N PRO A 24 -14.28 0.40 22.47
CA PRO A 24 -13.82 -0.37 21.30
C PRO A 24 -12.31 -0.31 21.10
N PHE A 25 -11.68 0.82 21.45
CA PHE A 25 -10.23 0.96 21.36
C PHE A 25 -9.54 -0.02 22.31
N LEU A 26 -10.02 -0.14 23.55
CA LEU A 26 -9.51 -1.11 24.52
C LEU A 26 -9.76 -2.55 24.07
N ILE A 27 -10.93 -2.86 23.52
CA ILE A 27 -11.25 -4.19 22.97
C ILE A 27 -10.30 -4.54 21.82
N GLY A 28 -10.11 -3.63 20.87
CA GLY A 28 -9.20 -3.81 19.74
C GLY A 28 -7.74 -3.97 20.16
N SER A 29 -7.30 -3.15 21.11
CA SER A 29 -5.94 -3.21 21.67
C SER A 29 -5.71 -4.52 22.42
N SER A 30 -6.65 -4.94 23.27
CA SER A 30 -6.58 -6.19 24.03
C SER A 30 -6.58 -7.41 23.11
N PHE A 31 -7.42 -7.39 22.07
CA PHE A 31 -7.45 -8.45 21.07
C PHE A 31 -6.15 -8.54 20.26
N SER A 32 -5.58 -7.40 19.87
CA SER A 32 -4.28 -7.36 19.20
C SER A 32 -3.16 -7.90 20.07
N PHE A 33 -3.18 -7.64 21.39
CA PHE A 33 -2.20 -8.17 22.33
C PHE A 33 -2.32 -9.69 22.48
N LEU A 34 -3.56 -10.20 22.60
CA LEU A 34 -3.83 -11.63 22.74
C LEU A 34 -3.41 -12.46 21.52
N LEU A 35 -3.53 -11.90 20.31
CA LEU A 35 -3.04 -12.55 19.09
C LEU A 35 -1.52 -12.53 18.96
N HIS A 36 -0.86 -11.51 19.53
CA HIS A 36 0.59 -11.34 19.47
C HIS A 36 1.33 -12.38 20.32
N ASP A 37 0.80 -12.71 21.50
CA ASP A 37 1.34 -13.73 22.42
C ASP A 37 1.46 -15.13 21.78
N LYS A 38 0.73 -15.38 20.67
CA LYS A 38 0.75 -16.63 19.92
C LYS A 38 1.64 -16.63 18.67
N SER A 39 2.18 -15.49 18.24
CA SER A 39 2.86 -15.32 16.94
C SER A 39 4.19 -14.57 17.07
N GLN A 40 5.28 -15.33 17.17
CA GLN A 40 6.60 -14.93 17.71
C GLN A 40 7.45 -13.89 16.94
N HIS A 41 6.95 -13.16 15.94
CA HIS A 41 7.76 -12.16 15.23
C HIS A 41 6.92 -11.01 14.66
N THR A 42 6.66 -9.95 15.42
CA THR A 42 6.40 -8.60 14.85
C THR A 42 6.48 -7.50 15.91
N LYS A 43 6.83 -6.28 15.49
CA LYS A 43 7.04 -5.09 16.34
C LYS A 43 5.86 -4.85 17.31
N GLU A 44 6.17 -4.80 18.61
CA GLU A 44 5.26 -4.90 19.76
C GLU A 44 4.16 -3.83 19.88
N GLY A 45 4.40 -2.58 19.47
CA GLY A 45 3.46 -1.47 19.76
C GLY A 45 2.50 -1.11 18.62
N THR A 46 2.95 -1.26 17.38
CA THR A 46 2.27 -0.67 16.21
C THR A 46 0.95 -1.38 15.92
N SER A 47 0.92 -2.71 15.86
CA SER A 47 -0.33 -3.42 15.48
C SER A 47 -1.49 -3.18 16.47
N ILE A 48 -1.15 -2.95 17.75
CA ILE A 48 -2.11 -2.71 18.84
C ILE A 48 -2.85 -1.39 18.65
N LEU A 49 -2.09 -0.30 18.48
CA LEU A 49 -2.66 1.04 18.34
C LEU A 49 -3.48 1.19 17.06
N PHE A 50 -2.99 0.63 15.94
CA PHE A 50 -3.69 0.73 14.65
C PHE A 50 -5.00 -0.07 14.64
N LEU A 51 -5.04 -1.28 15.23
CA LEU A 51 -6.26 -2.06 15.32
C LEU A 51 -7.28 -1.45 16.29
N GLY A 52 -6.81 -0.97 17.45
CA GLY A 52 -7.65 -0.23 18.40
C GLY A 52 -8.31 0.99 17.76
N LEU A 53 -7.52 1.78 17.02
CA LEU A 53 -7.98 2.98 16.33
C LEU A 53 -8.99 2.66 15.21
N ALA A 54 -8.71 1.65 14.40
CA ALA A 54 -9.61 1.23 13.32
C ALA A 54 -10.98 0.75 13.81
N LEU A 55 -11.08 0.22 15.03
CA LEU A 55 -12.34 -0.22 15.63
C LEU A 55 -13.09 0.89 16.36
N SER A 56 -12.41 1.95 16.80
CA SER A 56 -12.99 3.02 17.61
C SER A 56 -13.50 4.22 16.81
N VAL A 57 -12.88 4.55 15.67
CA VAL A 57 -13.23 5.73 14.85
C VAL A 57 -14.65 5.60 14.27
N THR A 58 -15.30 6.74 14.03
CA THR A 58 -16.64 6.85 13.44
C THR A 58 -16.59 7.94 12.38
N ALA A 59 -17.06 7.66 11.17
CA ALA A 59 -16.90 8.58 10.04
C ALA A 59 -18.02 9.62 9.98
N PHE A 60 -17.67 10.90 10.16
CA PHE A 60 -18.62 12.00 10.01
C PHE A 60 -19.32 12.06 8.63
N PRO A 61 -18.63 11.92 7.48
CA PRO A 61 -19.27 12.07 6.18
C PRO A 61 -20.36 11.03 5.92
N VAL A 62 -20.12 9.79 6.35
CA VAL A 62 -21.08 8.69 6.20
C VAL A 62 -22.27 8.90 7.12
N LEU A 63 -22.02 9.29 8.37
CA LEU A 63 -23.09 9.59 9.32
C LEU A 63 -23.97 10.76 8.88
N ALA A 64 -23.38 11.83 8.35
CA ALA A 64 -24.10 13.00 7.87
C ALA A 64 -25.07 12.61 6.74
N ARG A 65 -24.63 11.75 5.80
CA ARG A 65 -25.49 11.21 4.74
C ARG A 65 -26.62 10.34 5.29
N ILE A 66 -26.31 9.40 6.20
CA ILE A 66 -27.35 8.58 6.86
C ILE A 66 -28.41 9.46 7.53
N LEU A 67 -27.99 10.50 8.25
CA LEU A 67 -28.92 11.42 8.91
C LEU A 67 -29.73 12.29 7.94
N ALA A 68 -29.14 12.66 6.80
CA ALA A 68 -29.83 13.39 5.74
C ALA A 68 -30.89 12.52 5.06
N GLU A 69 -30.55 11.28 4.71
CA GLU A 69 -31.47 10.29 4.11
C GLU A 69 -32.63 9.95 5.05
N LEU A 70 -32.35 9.77 6.34
CA LEU A 70 -33.36 9.54 7.37
C LEU A 70 -34.18 10.80 7.70
N LYS A 71 -33.86 11.97 7.13
CA LYS A 71 -34.46 13.28 7.44
C LYS A 71 -34.36 13.65 8.94
N LEU A 72 -33.39 13.08 9.65
CA LEU A 72 -33.15 13.30 11.08
C LEU A 72 -32.12 14.40 11.36
N ILE A 73 -31.54 15.01 10.33
CA ILE A 73 -30.44 15.99 10.46
C ILE A 73 -30.77 17.22 11.34
N ASN A 74 -32.04 17.63 11.34
CA ASN A 74 -32.54 18.78 12.11
C ASN A 74 -33.04 18.40 13.52
N THR A 75 -33.02 17.12 13.88
CA THR A 75 -33.41 16.65 15.22
C THR A 75 -32.30 16.92 16.24
N GLU A 76 -32.64 16.92 17.53
CA GLU A 76 -31.65 17.03 18.61
C GLU A 76 -30.62 15.89 18.55
N ILE A 77 -31.09 14.66 18.31
CA ILE A 77 -30.24 13.47 18.17
C ILE A 77 -29.30 13.63 16.98
N GLY A 78 -29.80 14.09 15.82
CA GLY A 78 -29.00 14.34 14.63
C GLY A 78 -27.92 15.40 14.86
N ARG A 79 -28.24 16.51 15.52
CA ARG A 79 -27.26 17.57 15.85
C ARG A 79 -26.16 17.07 16.80
N ILE A 80 -26.53 16.27 17.81
CA ILE A 80 -25.57 15.69 18.75
C ILE A 80 -24.70 14.65 18.06
N ALA A 81 -25.28 13.78 17.23
CA ALA A 81 -24.56 12.79 16.44
C ALA A 81 -23.54 13.43 15.49
N MET A 82 -23.94 14.50 14.79
CA MET A 82 -23.03 15.22 13.89
C MET A 82 -21.89 15.93 14.64
N SER A 83 -22.19 16.58 15.77
CA SER A 83 -21.13 17.23 16.56
C SER A 83 -20.18 16.22 17.22
N ALA A 84 -20.69 15.08 17.71
CA ALA A 84 -19.87 14.01 18.28
C ALA A 84 -18.97 13.35 17.21
N SER A 85 -19.49 13.08 16.02
CA SER A 85 -18.70 12.50 14.93
C SER A 85 -17.63 13.46 14.37
N LEU A 86 -17.88 14.77 14.32
CA LEU A 86 -16.84 15.75 13.99
C LEU A 86 -15.69 15.73 15.01
N ILE A 87 -16.03 15.65 16.30
CA ILE A 87 -15.03 15.49 17.36
C ILE A 87 -14.30 14.16 17.21
N ASN A 88 -15.00 13.08 16.85
CA ASN A 88 -14.38 11.78 16.59
C ASN A 88 -13.38 11.83 15.44
N ASP A 89 -13.70 12.47 14.34
CA ASP A 89 -12.80 12.63 13.20
C ASP A 89 -11.54 13.42 13.59
N MET A 90 -11.69 14.51 14.36
CA MET A 90 -10.54 15.28 14.87
C MET A 90 -9.65 14.44 15.79
N LEU A 91 -10.25 13.71 16.73
CA LEU A 91 -9.54 12.81 17.63
C LEU A 91 -8.86 11.65 16.87
N ALA A 92 -9.48 11.14 15.81
CA ALA A 92 -8.92 10.08 14.96
C ALA A 92 -7.60 10.50 14.32
N TRP A 93 -7.53 11.71 13.78
CA TRP A 93 -6.29 12.25 13.18
C TRP A 93 -5.18 12.48 14.21
N ILE A 94 -5.54 12.96 15.40
CA ILE A 94 -4.59 13.13 16.50
C ILE A 94 -4.04 11.77 16.94
N LEU A 95 -4.93 10.79 17.16
CA LEU A 95 -4.52 9.44 17.58
C LEU A 95 -3.77 8.69 16.48
N LEU A 96 -4.09 8.91 15.20
CA LEU A 96 -3.34 8.33 14.07
C LEU A 96 -1.92 8.90 14.00
N THR A 97 -1.77 10.21 14.16
CA THR A 97 -0.46 10.88 14.23
C THR A 97 0.37 10.32 15.38
N PHE A 98 -0.26 10.17 16.55
CA PHE A 98 0.38 9.56 17.72
C PHE A 98 0.78 8.10 17.48
N ALA A 99 -0.09 7.30 16.86
CA ALA A 99 0.19 5.90 16.54
C ALA A 99 1.36 5.74 15.57
N ILE A 100 1.46 6.61 14.55
CA ILE A 100 2.59 6.64 13.62
C ILE A 100 3.88 7.03 14.36
N ALA A 101 3.85 8.08 15.18
CA ALA A 101 5.04 8.54 15.89
C ALA A 101 5.55 7.53 16.93
N PHE A 102 4.66 6.81 17.61
CA PHE A 102 5.02 5.74 18.55
C PHE A 102 5.60 4.51 17.82
N SER A 103 5.15 4.25 16.59
CA SER A 103 5.65 3.15 15.75
C SER A 103 7.13 3.30 15.37
N GLU A 104 7.63 4.53 15.25
CA GLU A 104 8.98 4.82 14.76
C GLU A 104 10.07 4.84 15.87
N ASN A 105 9.72 4.94 17.16
CA ASN A 105 10.69 5.14 18.25
C ASN A 105 10.57 4.12 19.40
N LYS A 106 11.64 3.38 19.69
CA LYS A 106 11.73 2.46 20.85
C LYS A 106 12.20 3.13 22.17
N ASN A 107 12.74 4.35 22.13
CA ASN A 107 13.22 5.06 23.31
C ASN A 107 12.50 6.41 23.42
N MET A 108 11.66 6.57 24.45
CA MET A 108 10.94 7.83 24.69
C MET A 108 11.91 8.88 25.26
N THR A 109 12.46 9.71 24.38
CA THR A 109 13.24 10.91 24.75
C THR A 109 12.41 12.18 24.47
N LEU A 110 12.80 13.30 25.08
CA LEU A 110 12.25 14.65 24.82
C LEU A 110 12.19 15.00 23.32
N SER A 111 13.06 14.38 22.52
CA SER A 111 13.10 14.48 21.06
C SER A 111 11.85 13.89 20.38
N SER A 112 11.35 12.75 20.83
CA SER A 112 10.12 12.14 20.28
C SER A 112 8.89 13.02 20.54
N LEU A 113 8.85 13.68 21.69
CA LEU A 113 7.78 14.61 22.05
C LEU A 113 7.82 15.89 21.22
N TRP A 114 9.03 16.39 20.93
CA TRP A 114 9.24 17.51 20.00
C TRP A 114 8.91 17.15 18.55
N VAL A 115 9.23 15.92 18.11
CA VAL A 115 8.86 15.40 16.79
C VAL A 115 7.34 15.21 16.69
N ILE A 116 6.67 14.75 17.74
CA ILE A 116 5.20 14.67 17.76
C ILE A 116 4.61 16.08 17.73
N LEU A 117 5.12 17.02 18.52
CA LEU A 117 4.63 18.40 18.55
C LEU A 117 4.85 19.09 17.20
N SER A 118 6.02 18.91 16.59
CA SER A 118 6.36 19.49 15.28
C SER A 118 5.64 18.79 14.15
N SER A 119 5.45 17.47 14.17
CA SER A 119 4.70 16.72 13.16
C SER A 119 3.21 16.98 13.28
N THR A 120 2.66 17.11 14.50
CA THR A 120 1.27 17.51 14.71
C THR A 120 1.06 18.96 14.28
N ALA A 121 2.00 19.86 14.58
CA ALA A 121 1.97 21.23 14.08
C ALA A 121 2.15 21.29 12.56
N PHE A 122 2.98 20.45 11.97
CA PHE A 122 3.22 20.37 10.54
C PHE A 122 2.10 19.68 9.79
N ILE A 123 1.41 18.69 10.37
CA ILE A 123 0.16 18.12 9.87
C ILE A 123 -0.96 19.15 10.02
N TYR A 124 -0.98 19.92 11.11
CA TYR A 124 -1.90 21.04 11.29
C TYR A 124 -1.65 22.17 10.26
N VAL A 125 -0.41 22.32 9.80
CA VAL A 125 -0.04 23.23 8.71
C VAL A 125 -0.34 22.56 7.36
N ILE A 126 0.36 21.50 6.94
CA ILE A 126 0.29 20.83 5.62
C ILE A 126 -0.82 19.79 5.48
N GLY A 127 -0.99 18.88 6.44
CA GLY A 127 -1.95 17.77 6.36
C GLY A 127 -3.41 18.24 6.37
N THR A 128 -3.67 19.41 6.94
CA THR A 128 -4.94 20.10 6.85
C THR A 128 -5.08 20.95 5.58
N HIS A 129 -4.02 21.35 4.87
CA HIS A 129 -4.21 22.26 3.72
C HIS A 129 -5.13 21.73 2.59
N SER A 130 -5.28 20.41 2.39
CA SER A 130 -6.29 19.87 1.45
C SER A 130 -7.66 19.62 2.09
N VAL A 131 -7.73 18.99 3.27
CA VAL A 131 -9.00 18.65 3.95
C VAL A 131 -9.60 19.83 4.73
N PHE A 132 -8.77 20.58 5.46
CA PHE A 132 -9.14 21.88 6.01
C PHE A 132 -9.29 22.93 4.91
N GLY A 133 -8.53 22.83 3.81
CA GLY A 133 -8.81 23.62 2.60
C GLY A 133 -10.22 23.38 2.07
N ALA A 134 -10.63 22.11 1.93
CA ALA A 134 -12.00 21.73 1.54
C ALA A 134 -13.05 22.13 2.59
N PHE A 135 -12.74 22.02 3.88
CA PHE A 135 -13.64 22.44 4.97
C PHE A 135 -13.82 23.96 5.01
N VAL A 136 -12.74 24.74 4.93
CA VAL A 136 -12.76 26.20 4.86
C VAL A 136 -13.42 26.67 3.57
N PHE A 137 -13.14 26.02 2.43
CA PHE A 137 -13.87 26.25 1.18
C PHE A 137 -15.38 26.00 1.38
N GLY A 138 -15.76 24.90 2.05
CA GLY A 138 -17.13 24.61 2.44
C GLY A 138 -17.77 25.67 3.35
N LEU A 139 -17.00 26.29 4.25
CA LEU A 139 -17.45 27.41 5.08
C LEU A 139 -17.54 28.74 4.32
N ILE A 140 -16.72 28.93 3.29
CA ILE A 140 -16.71 30.11 2.42
C ILE A 140 -17.89 30.09 1.43
N ILE A 141 -18.41 28.92 1.07
CA ILE A 141 -19.57 28.80 0.19
C ILE A 141 -20.78 29.54 0.82
N PRO A 142 -21.27 30.61 0.17
CA PRO A 142 -22.38 31.39 0.72
C PRO A 142 -23.70 30.60 0.64
N ASN A 143 -24.59 30.83 1.60
CA ASN A 143 -25.93 30.22 1.68
C ASN A 143 -26.91 30.81 0.64
N GLY A 144 -26.55 30.76 -0.65
CA GLY A 144 -27.37 31.18 -1.78
C GLY A 144 -27.71 30.01 -2.73
N PRO A 145 -28.57 30.24 -3.74
CA PRO A 145 -28.95 29.21 -4.70
C PRO A 145 -27.75 28.62 -5.46
N LEU A 146 -26.70 29.42 -5.69
CA LEU A 146 -25.44 28.96 -6.28
C LEU A 146 -24.67 28.00 -5.37
N GLY A 147 -24.64 28.26 -4.06
CA GLY A 147 -23.96 27.40 -3.09
C GLY A 147 -24.64 26.05 -2.94
N LEU A 148 -25.98 26.04 -2.89
CA LEU A 148 -26.77 24.79 -2.87
C LEU A 148 -26.55 23.97 -4.14
N THR A 149 -26.62 24.59 -5.32
CA THR A 149 -26.40 23.90 -6.59
C THR A 149 -24.97 23.35 -6.70
N LEU A 150 -23.97 24.07 -6.20
CA LEU A 150 -22.57 23.63 -6.20
C LEU A 150 -22.35 22.44 -5.26
N VAL A 151 -22.92 22.50 -4.05
CA VAL A 151 -22.83 21.41 -3.07
C VAL A 151 -23.53 20.16 -3.60
N GLU A 152 -24.72 20.29 -4.20
CA GLU A 152 -25.43 19.16 -4.83
C GLU A 152 -24.58 18.52 -5.94
N LYS A 153 -23.98 19.31 -6.84
CA LYS A 153 -23.13 18.78 -7.92
C LYS A 153 -21.87 18.10 -7.41
N LEU A 154 -21.22 18.67 -6.40
CA LEU A 154 -20.06 18.06 -5.75
C LEU A 154 -20.45 16.79 -5.00
N GLU A 155 -21.58 16.79 -4.32
CA GLU A 155 -22.08 15.63 -3.60
C GLU A 155 -22.43 14.48 -4.55
N ASP A 156 -23.11 14.76 -5.66
CA ASP A 156 -23.41 13.79 -6.71
C ASP A 156 -22.13 13.17 -7.29
N PHE A 157 -21.10 13.98 -7.52
CA PHE A 157 -19.81 13.49 -8.02
C PHE A 157 -19.08 12.62 -6.99
N VAL A 158 -19.04 13.07 -5.73
CA VAL A 158 -18.36 12.36 -4.65
C VAL A 158 -19.08 11.04 -4.32
N SER A 159 -20.41 11.06 -4.23
CA SER A 159 -21.24 9.87 -3.96
C SER A 159 -21.35 8.92 -5.15
N GLY A 160 -21.47 9.46 -6.36
CA GLY A 160 -21.69 8.68 -7.58
C GLY A 160 -20.42 8.06 -8.17
N LEU A 161 -19.25 8.71 -8.00
CA LEU A 161 -18.01 8.26 -8.63
C LEU A 161 -16.88 7.96 -7.62
N LEU A 162 -16.48 8.97 -6.83
CA LEU A 162 -15.25 8.87 -6.01
C LEU A 162 -15.36 7.83 -4.90
N LEU A 163 -16.47 7.81 -4.17
CA LEU A 163 -16.67 6.93 -3.03
C LEU A 163 -16.83 5.45 -3.45
N PRO A 164 -17.61 5.11 -4.51
CA PRO A 164 -17.63 3.76 -5.07
C PRO A 164 -16.26 3.29 -5.57
N LEU A 165 -15.53 4.15 -6.28
CA LEU A 165 -14.19 3.81 -6.79
C LEU A 165 -13.21 3.51 -5.65
N PHE A 166 -13.22 4.33 -4.59
CA PHE A 166 -12.41 4.13 -3.40
C PHE A 166 -12.70 2.77 -2.73
N PHE A 167 -13.97 2.43 -2.55
CA PHE A 167 -14.36 1.13 -1.99
C PHE A 167 -14.02 -0.04 -2.91
N ALA A 168 -14.12 0.12 -4.23
CA ALA A 168 -13.72 -0.90 -5.20
C ALA A 168 -12.22 -1.19 -5.14
N ILE A 169 -11.38 -0.15 -5.15
CA ILE A 169 -9.92 -0.29 -5.04
C ILE A 169 -9.53 -0.96 -3.73
N SER A 170 -10.19 -0.60 -2.62
CA SER A 170 -9.96 -1.24 -1.32
C SER A 170 -10.37 -2.70 -1.27
N GLY A 171 -11.57 -2.99 -1.79
CA GLY A 171 -12.11 -4.34 -1.87
C GLY A 171 -11.19 -5.25 -2.67
N LEU A 172 -10.66 -4.76 -3.79
CA LEU A 172 -9.74 -5.51 -4.64
C LEU A 172 -8.39 -5.82 -3.95
N LYS A 173 -7.92 -4.95 -3.04
CA LYS A 173 -6.73 -5.20 -2.20
C LYS A 173 -7.00 -6.17 -1.03
N THR A 174 -8.26 -6.54 -0.79
CA THR A 174 -8.67 -7.36 0.34
C THR A 174 -8.72 -8.84 -0.06
N GLU A 175 -7.69 -9.59 0.32
CA GLU A 175 -7.62 -11.04 0.09
C GLU A 175 -8.44 -11.80 1.13
N ILE A 176 -9.71 -12.07 0.80
CA ILE A 176 -10.62 -12.84 1.68
C ILE A 176 -10.11 -14.29 1.85
N SER A 177 -9.46 -14.83 0.83
CA SER A 177 -8.90 -16.19 0.81
C SER A 177 -7.73 -16.41 1.79
N ALA A 178 -7.18 -15.34 2.38
CA ALA A 178 -6.18 -15.44 3.44
C ALA A 178 -6.78 -15.93 4.78
N ILE A 179 -8.11 -15.80 4.96
CA ILE A 179 -8.82 -16.21 6.18
C ILE A 179 -9.24 -17.67 6.06
N ASN A 180 -8.31 -18.58 6.32
CA ASN A 180 -8.58 -20.02 6.35
C ASN A 180 -9.04 -20.48 7.75
N GLY A 181 -10.17 -21.18 7.79
CA GLY A 181 -10.70 -21.87 8.99
C GLY A 181 -11.88 -21.17 9.67
N ALA A 182 -12.87 -21.98 10.07
CA ALA A 182 -14.09 -21.51 10.74
C ALA A 182 -13.81 -20.82 12.10
N ALA A 183 -12.76 -21.25 12.80
CA ALA A 183 -12.35 -20.64 14.06
C ALA A 183 -11.90 -19.17 13.88
N THR A 184 -11.15 -18.87 12.83
CA THR A 184 -10.66 -17.51 12.53
C THR A 184 -11.82 -16.57 12.19
N TRP A 185 -12.78 -17.05 11.39
CA TRP A 185 -14.02 -16.33 11.11
C TRP A 185 -14.85 -16.09 12.38
N GLY A 186 -14.97 -17.09 13.25
CA GLY A 186 -15.66 -16.94 14.54
C GLY A 186 -15.03 -15.87 15.43
N ILE A 187 -13.69 -15.87 15.55
CA ILE A 187 -12.96 -14.86 16.32
C ILE A 187 -13.18 -13.46 15.73
N LEU A 188 -13.11 -13.32 14.39
CA LEU A 188 -13.35 -12.04 13.71
C LEU A 188 -14.76 -11.51 14.00
N CYS A 189 -15.79 -12.35 13.88
CA CYS A 189 -17.16 -11.98 14.20
C CYS A 189 -17.32 -11.54 15.66
N VAL A 190 -16.72 -12.27 16.60
CA VAL A 190 -16.75 -11.94 18.03
C VAL A 190 -16.13 -10.56 18.30
N VAL A 191 -14.99 -10.25 17.68
CA VAL A 191 -14.32 -8.95 17.85
C VAL A 191 -15.18 -7.81 17.29
N ILE A 192 -15.78 -7.99 16.13
CA ILE A 192 -16.67 -6.98 15.52
C ILE A 192 -17.88 -6.74 16.44
N ILE A 193 -18.52 -7.81 16.93
CA ILE A 193 -19.68 -7.70 17.83
C ILE A 193 -19.30 -6.99 19.13
N LEU A 194 -18.17 -7.38 19.75
CA LEU A 194 -17.68 -6.75 20.98
C LEU A 194 -17.36 -5.26 20.76
N ALA A 195 -16.70 -4.91 19.66
CA ALA A 195 -16.39 -3.52 19.33
C ALA A 195 -17.67 -2.70 19.12
N CYS A 196 -18.64 -3.21 18.36
CA CYS A 196 -19.92 -2.55 18.13
C CYS A 196 -20.72 -2.39 19.44
N ALA A 197 -20.82 -3.45 20.24
CA ALA A 197 -21.49 -3.41 21.53
C ALA A 197 -20.80 -2.42 22.48
N GLY A 198 -19.47 -2.41 22.52
CA GLY A 198 -18.68 -1.46 23.30
C GLY A 198 -18.98 -0.01 22.96
N LYS A 199 -19.12 0.32 21.66
CA LYS A 199 -19.54 1.66 21.21
C LYS A 199 -20.93 2.01 21.74
N VAL A 200 -21.90 1.13 21.49
CA VAL A 200 -23.30 1.37 21.86
C VAL A 200 -23.42 1.55 23.37
N ILE A 201 -22.83 0.65 24.17
CA ILE A 201 -22.87 0.71 25.63
C ILE A 201 -22.21 1.99 26.14
N GLY A 202 -21.04 2.36 25.62
CA GLY A 202 -20.34 3.60 26.01
C GLY A 202 -21.18 4.85 25.76
N VAL A 203 -21.80 4.95 24.59
CA VAL A 203 -22.68 6.07 24.22
C VAL A 203 -23.95 6.07 25.08
N VAL A 204 -24.60 4.92 25.25
CA VAL A 204 -25.81 4.80 26.07
C VAL A 204 -25.54 5.22 27.52
N LEU A 205 -24.45 4.76 28.13
CA LEU A 205 -24.07 5.15 29.49
C LEU A 205 -23.91 6.67 29.64
N VAL A 206 -23.25 7.32 28.69
CA VAL A 206 -23.12 8.79 28.70
C VAL A 206 -24.46 9.47 28.50
N THR A 207 -25.28 9.00 27.56
CA THR A 207 -26.60 9.61 27.32
C THR A 207 -27.53 9.49 28.53
N LEU A 208 -27.46 8.38 29.28
CA LEU A 208 -28.17 8.20 30.55
C LEU A 208 -27.68 9.18 31.62
N TYR A 209 -26.37 9.45 31.69
CA TYR A 209 -25.80 10.47 32.58
C TYR A 209 -26.37 11.87 32.27
N TYR A 210 -26.56 12.20 30.99
CA TYR A 210 -27.20 13.44 30.56
C TYR A 210 -28.74 13.41 30.62
N LYS A 211 -29.34 12.38 31.24
CA LYS A 211 -30.79 12.18 31.42
C LYS A 211 -31.58 12.10 30.11
N MET A 212 -30.97 11.60 29.04
CA MET A 212 -31.69 11.26 27.82
C MET A 212 -32.41 9.93 27.95
N PRO A 213 -33.57 9.75 27.29
CA PRO A 213 -34.28 8.49 27.34
C PRO A 213 -33.50 7.39 26.61
N PHE A 214 -33.62 6.16 27.10
CA PHE A 214 -32.78 5.03 26.66
C PHE A 214 -32.86 4.76 25.15
N TYR A 215 -34.03 4.93 24.53
CA TYR A 215 -34.20 4.69 23.09
C TYR A 215 -33.44 5.72 22.23
N GLU A 216 -33.26 6.96 22.72
CA GLU A 216 -32.46 7.98 22.03
C GLU A 216 -30.97 7.69 22.17
N GLY A 217 -30.55 7.28 23.37
CA GLY A 217 -29.17 6.81 23.61
C GLY A 217 -28.81 5.61 22.75
N LEU A 218 -29.72 4.65 22.62
CA LEU A 218 -29.54 3.45 21.78
C LEU A 218 -29.45 3.83 20.29
N SER A 219 -30.35 4.68 19.82
CA SER A 219 -30.33 5.18 18.43
C SER A 219 -29.03 5.91 18.12
N LEU A 220 -28.57 6.76 19.04
CA LEU A 220 -27.29 7.46 18.93
C LEU A 220 -26.10 6.50 18.93
N GLY A 221 -26.10 5.49 19.81
CA GLY A 221 -25.05 4.47 19.86
C GLY A 221 -24.96 3.64 18.57
N LEU A 222 -26.09 3.31 17.96
CA LEU A 222 -26.13 2.62 16.67
C LEU A 222 -25.59 3.51 15.54
N LEU A 223 -25.97 4.79 15.52
CA LEU A 223 -25.46 5.77 14.56
C LEU A 223 -23.93 5.94 14.67
N MET A 224 -23.36 5.86 15.87
CA MET A 224 -21.90 5.94 16.10
C MET A 224 -21.11 4.70 15.61
N ASN A 225 -21.77 3.69 15.03
CA ASN A 225 -21.08 2.59 14.34
C ASN A 225 -20.84 2.86 12.85
N ALA A 226 -21.25 4.02 12.34
CA ALA A 226 -21.01 4.41 10.94
C ALA A 226 -19.51 4.43 10.63
N LYS A 227 -19.06 3.40 9.91
CA LYS A 227 -17.69 3.25 9.43
C LYS A 227 -17.49 3.99 8.12
N GLY A 228 -16.26 4.39 7.82
CA GLY A 228 -15.97 5.12 6.59
C GLY A 228 -14.51 5.13 6.18
N PHE A 229 -14.17 6.05 5.28
CA PHE A 229 -12.91 6.04 4.54
C PHE A 229 -11.66 6.19 5.43
N ILE A 230 -11.76 6.93 6.54
CA ILE A 230 -10.65 7.15 7.48
C ILE A 230 -10.15 5.82 8.07
N GLU A 231 -11.06 4.93 8.46
CA GLU A 231 -10.69 3.63 9.04
C GLU A 231 -9.92 2.77 8.05
N MET A 232 -10.30 2.84 6.78
CA MET A 232 -9.60 2.16 5.72
C MET A 232 -8.20 2.75 5.49
N ILE A 233 -8.03 4.08 5.58
CA ILE A 233 -6.70 4.70 5.57
C ILE A 233 -5.88 4.17 6.75
N VAL A 234 -6.43 4.21 7.96
CA VAL A 234 -5.73 3.75 9.18
C VAL A 234 -5.29 2.30 9.01
N LEU A 235 -6.18 1.41 8.56
CA LEU A 235 -5.86 0.01 8.34
C LEU A 235 -4.85 -0.19 7.22
N ASN A 236 -4.92 0.59 6.13
CA ASN A 236 -3.95 0.53 5.04
C ASN A 236 -2.58 1.04 5.48
N VAL A 237 -2.50 2.15 6.21
CA VAL A 237 -1.25 2.67 6.79
C VAL A 237 -0.69 1.67 7.81
N GLY A 238 -1.52 1.08 8.66
CA GLY A 238 -1.11 0.06 9.62
C GLY A 238 -0.59 -1.21 8.95
N LYS A 239 -1.24 -1.65 7.85
CA LYS A 239 -0.78 -2.78 7.02
C LYS A 239 0.55 -2.45 6.35
N ASP A 240 0.69 -1.25 5.78
CA ASP A 240 1.93 -0.78 5.16
C ASP A 240 3.07 -0.69 6.19
N GLN A 241 2.81 -0.25 7.43
CA GLN A 241 3.80 -0.22 8.50
C GLN A 241 4.19 -1.62 9.01
N LYS A 242 3.25 -2.57 9.06
CA LYS A 242 3.53 -3.97 9.38
C LYS A 242 4.38 -4.63 8.29
N GLY A 243 4.31 -4.13 7.06
CA GLY A 243 5.10 -4.60 5.92
C GLY A 243 6.35 -3.78 5.57
N ARG A 244 6.56 -2.57 6.13
CA ARG A 244 7.65 -1.69 5.70
C ARG A 244 8.14 -0.79 6.86
N PRO A 245 9.35 -1.01 7.43
CA PRO A 245 10.15 0.15 7.79
C PRO A 245 10.39 0.92 6.49
N ALA A 246 10.24 2.25 6.48
CA ALA A 246 10.46 3.14 5.33
C ALA A 246 11.37 2.54 4.25
N MET A 247 10.78 1.82 3.29
CA MET A 247 11.51 0.99 2.35
C MET A 247 11.40 1.66 0.99
N ASN A 248 12.51 2.22 0.55
CA ASN A 248 12.68 2.72 -0.81
C ASN A 248 12.10 1.71 -1.80
N ARG A 249 11.40 2.19 -2.83
CA ARG A 249 10.78 1.40 -3.92
C ARG A 249 11.68 0.27 -4.45
N THR A 250 12.99 0.45 -4.36
CA THR A 250 14.07 -0.52 -4.65
C THR A 250 14.01 -1.81 -3.82
N GLN A 251 13.63 -1.77 -2.55
CA GLN A 251 13.68 -2.95 -1.67
C GLN A 251 12.45 -3.85 -1.81
N ALA A 252 11.28 -3.29 -2.15
CA ALA A 252 10.08 -4.07 -2.48
C ALA A 252 10.26 -4.89 -3.77
N GLN A 253 11.06 -4.39 -4.72
CA GLN A 253 11.43 -5.14 -5.92
C GLN A 253 12.41 -6.28 -5.57
N SER A 254 13.39 -6.03 -4.70
CA SER A 254 14.31 -7.06 -4.21
C SER A 254 13.60 -8.20 -3.49
N ASP A 255 12.60 -7.91 -2.64
CA ASP A 255 11.86 -8.93 -1.90
C ASP A 255 11.06 -9.87 -2.82
N HIS A 256 10.48 -9.33 -3.90
CA HIS A 256 9.78 -10.15 -4.89
C HIS A 256 10.74 -11.13 -5.57
N ILE A 257 11.94 -10.67 -5.91
CA ILE A 257 12.99 -11.50 -6.51
C ILE A 257 13.46 -12.57 -5.52
N ILE A 258 13.74 -12.19 -4.27
CA ILE A 258 14.18 -13.12 -3.22
C ILE A 258 13.12 -14.20 -3.00
N ASN A 259 11.85 -13.82 -2.90
CA ASN A 259 10.74 -14.77 -2.72
C ASN A 259 10.58 -15.72 -3.91
N ALA A 260 10.76 -15.23 -5.14
CA ALA A 260 10.75 -16.07 -6.34
C ALA A 260 11.85 -17.15 -6.30
N PHE A 261 13.08 -16.76 -5.94
CA PHE A 261 14.19 -17.71 -5.83
C PHE A 261 14.04 -18.68 -4.65
N GLU A 262 13.56 -18.23 -3.49
CA GLU A 262 13.26 -19.12 -2.36
C GLU A 262 12.15 -20.13 -2.69
N ASN A 263 11.12 -19.73 -3.44
CA ASN A 263 10.10 -20.64 -3.94
C ASN A 263 10.68 -21.65 -4.95
N PHE A 264 11.57 -21.21 -5.83
CA PHE A 264 12.25 -22.10 -6.77
C PHE A 264 13.11 -23.15 -6.04
N LYS A 265 13.85 -22.73 -5.00
CA LYS A 265 14.62 -23.62 -4.12
C LYS A 265 13.74 -24.70 -3.47
N LYS A 266 12.58 -24.32 -2.93
CA LYS A 266 11.61 -25.27 -2.34
C LYS A 266 11.11 -26.31 -3.35
N ASN A 267 10.90 -25.91 -4.60
CA ASN A 267 10.31 -26.77 -5.62
C ASN A 267 11.33 -27.68 -6.34
N VAL A 268 12.60 -27.28 -6.42
CA VAL A 268 13.61 -27.99 -7.23
C VAL A 268 14.60 -28.81 -6.39
N GLY A 269 14.66 -28.61 -5.06
CA GLY A 269 15.37 -29.49 -4.10
C GLY A 269 16.91 -29.50 -4.17
N CYS A 270 17.50 -29.16 -5.33
CA CYS A 270 18.95 -29.20 -5.58
C CYS A 270 19.55 -27.80 -5.86
N VAL A 271 18.91 -26.74 -5.39
CA VAL A 271 19.34 -25.35 -5.63
C VAL A 271 19.52 -24.65 -4.28
N CYS A 272 20.70 -24.08 -4.05
CA CYS A 272 20.94 -23.22 -2.90
C CYS A 272 20.74 -21.75 -3.32
N VAL A 273 19.97 -21.00 -2.55
CA VAL A 273 19.76 -19.57 -2.72
C VAL A 273 20.26 -18.89 -1.46
N GLN A 274 21.11 -17.88 -1.64
CA GLN A 274 21.66 -17.05 -0.57
C GLN A 274 21.49 -15.57 -0.96
N PRO A 275 20.48 -14.87 -0.43
CA PRO A 275 20.31 -13.45 -0.67
C PRO A 275 21.40 -12.66 0.07
N LEU A 276 22.01 -11.69 -0.61
CA LEU A 276 23.02 -10.78 -0.08
C LEU A 276 22.64 -9.34 -0.43
N THR A 277 22.96 -8.39 0.44
CA THR A 277 22.75 -6.96 0.22
C THR A 277 24.06 -6.23 0.45
N ALA A 278 24.50 -5.48 -0.56
CA ALA A 278 25.65 -4.59 -0.50
C ALA A 278 25.19 -3.16 -0.82
N ILE A 279 25.75 -2.17 -0.13
CA ILE A 279 25.43 -0.75 -0.33
C ILE A 279 26.71 -0.06 -0.81
N SER A 280 26.65 0.53 -2.00
CA SER A 280 27.79 1.19 -2.63
C SER A 280 27.36 2.44 -3.42
N PRO A 281 28.21 3.48 -3.47
CA PRO A 281 28.02 4.60 -4.38
C PRO A 281 27.95 4.11 -5.83
N TYR A 282 27.08 4.69 -6.66
CA TYR A 282 26.94 4.29 -8.06
C TYR A 282 28.25 4.34 -8.85
N SER A 283 29.17 5.24 -8.50
CA SER A 283 30.48 5.35 -9.12
C SER A 283 31.36 4.11 -8.92
N THR A 284 31.30 3.49 -7.74
CA THR A 284 32.16 2.36 -7.34
C THR A 284 31.39 1.03 -7.27
N MET A 285 30.08 1.03 -7.50
CA MET A 285 29.22 -0.14 -7.39
C MET A 285 29.68 -1.32 -8.26
N HIS A 286 30.24 -1.05 -9.43
CA HIS A 286 30.77 -2.09 -10.31
C HIS A 286 32.00 -2.81 -9.71
N GLU A 287 32.88 -2.09 -9.00
CA GLU A 287 34.04 -2.69 -8.31
C GLU A 287 33.57 -3.64 -7.22
N ASP A 288 32.60 -3.22 -6.40
CA ASP A 288 32.05 -4.05 -5.33
C ASP A 288 31.38 -5.33 -5.87
N ILE A 289 30.65 -5.21 -6.99
CA ILE A 289 30.05 -6.36 -7.68
C ILE A 289 31.14 -7.31 -8.19
N CYS A 290 32.21 -6.80 -8.81
CA CYS A 290 33.31 -7.63 -9.31
C CYS A 290 34.05 -8.35 -8.17
N VAL A 291 34.37 -7.64 -7.08
CA VAL A 291 35.02 -8.21 -5.89
C VAL A 291 34.15 -9.31 -5.29
N LEU A 292 32.83 -9.08 -5.17
CA LEU A 292 31.90 -10.08 -4.65
C LEU A 292 31.80 -11.30 -5.58
N ALA A 293 31.78 -11.07 -6.89
CA ALA A 293 31.74 -12.14 -7.89
C ALA A 293 32.99 -13.02 -7.84
N GLU A 294 34.17 -12.42 -7.61
CA GLU A 294 35.42 -13.13 -7.43
C GLU A 294 35.45 -13.93 -6.12
N ASP A 295 35.08 -13.31 -5.00
CA ASP A 295 35.03 -13.95 -3.67
C ASP A 295 34.10 -15.17 -3.67
N LYS A 296 32.95 -15.07 -4.34
CA LYS A 296 31.96 -16.15 -4.45
C LYS A 296 32.18 -17.09 -5.62
N ARG A 297 33.20 -16.85 -6.47
CA ARG A 297 33.46 -17.59 -7.71
C ARG A 297 32.20 -17.75 -8.57
N MET A 298 31.55 -16.62 -8.85
CA MET A 298 30.35 -16.59 -9.67
C MET A 298 30.67 -16.98 -11.12
N ALA A 299 29.77 -17.76 -11.73
CA ALA A 299 29.91 -18.18 -13.13
C ALA A 299 29.20 -17.24 -14.12
N LEU A 300 28.19 -16.51 -13.63
CA LEU A 300 27.35 -15.61 -14.42
C LEU A 300 26.83 -14.51 -13.51
N ILE A 301 26.93 -13.25 -13.97
CA ILE A 301 26.29 -12.10 -13.34
C ILE A 301 25.11 -11.69 -14.22
N ILE A 302 23.94 -11.48 -13.63
CA ILE A 302 22.77 -10.94 -14.34
C ILE A 302 22.47 -9.56 -13.79
N ILE A 303 22.45 -8.55 -14.66
CA ILE A 303 22.15 -7.16 -14.31
C ILE A 303 20.93 -6.64 -15.09
N PRO A 304 20.14 -5.72 -14.52
CA PRO A 304 19.03 -5.12 -15.23
C PRO A 304 19.50 -4.20 -16.36
N PHE A 305 18.69 -4.07 -17.40
CA PHE A 305 18.90 -3.06 -18.42
C PHE A 305 18.66 -1.65 -17.86
N HIS A 306 19.49 -0.70 -18.29
CA HIS A 306 19.48 0.68 -17.78
C HIS A 306 18.23 1.49 -18.23
N LYS A 307 17.48 0.99 -19.22
CA LYS A 307 16.20 1.55 -19.64
C LYS A 307 15.05 0.64 -19.21
N GLN A 308 13.95 1.24 -18.79
CA GLN A 308 12.70 0.55 -18.48
C GLN A 308 11.62 0.97 -19.46
N GLN A 309 10.69 0.06 -19.74
CA GLN A 309 9.58 0.34 -20.64
C GLN A 309 8.58 1.30 -19.96
N THR A 310 8.25 2.39 -20.65
CA THR A 310 7.21 3.34 -20.25
C THR A 310 5.83 2.81 -20.67
N VAL A 311 4.77 3.40 -20.10
CA VAL A 311 3.38 3.01 -20.41
C VAL A 311 3.04 3.18 -21.89
N ASP A 312 3.72 4.12 -22.57
CA ASP A 312 3.57 4.38 -24.01
C ASP A 312 4.36 3.39 -24.89
N GLY A 313 5.00 2.39 -24.28
CA GLY A 313 5.78 1.37 -24.99
C GLY A 313 7.21 1.79 -25.34
N GLY A 314 7.60 3.02 -25.06
CA GLY A 314 8.98 3.51 -25.23
C GLY A 314 9.94 2.97 -24.17
N MET A 315 11.25 3.02 -24.42
CA MET A 315 12.28 2.65 -23.44
C MET A 315 12.97 3.91 -22.91
N GLU A 316 12.84 4.19 -21.61
CA GLU A 316 13.39 5.41 -20.99
C GLU A 316 14.40 5.06 -19.89
N ALA A 317 15.48 5.85 -19.81
CA ALA A 317 16.52 5.67 -18.79
C ALA A 317 16.02 6.22 -17.43
N THR A 318 15.74 5.34 -16.47
CA THR A 318 15.25 5.75 -15.15
C THR A 318 16.33 6.47 -14.33
N ASN A 319 17.59 6.04 -14.46
CA ASN A 319 18.74 6.69 -13.86
C ASN A 319 19.98 6.48 -14.76
N PRO A 320 20.62 7.55 -15.26
CA PRO A 320 21.76 7.44 -16.17
C PRO A 320 22.97 6.71 -15.57
N ALA A 321 23.10 6.67 -14.23
CA ALA A 321 24.20 6.00 -13.56
C ALA A 321 24.25 4.48 -13.84
N PHE A 322 23.09 3.83 -14.07
CA PHE A 322 23.05 2.40 -14.40
C PHE A 322 23.72 2.08 -15.74
N ARG A 323 23.69 3.02 -16.69
CA ARG A 323 24.39 2.83 -17.97
C ARG A 323 25.90 2.71 -17.74
N THR A 324 26.47 3.61 -16.95
CA THR A 324 27.89 3.61 -16.60
C THR A 324 28.27 2.34 -15.83
N ILE A 325 27.43 1.90 -14.89
CA ILE A 325 27.65 0.66 -14.13
C ILE A 325 27.65 -0.55 -15.07
N ASN A 326 26.66 -0.69 -15.94
CA ASN A 326 26.58 -1.80 -16.87
C ASN A 326 27.79 -1.86 -17.81
N GLN A 327 28.24 -0.71 -18.33
CA GLN A 327 29.44 -0.64 -19.18
C GLN A 327 30.70 -1.06 -18.41
N ASN A 328 30.87 -0.57 -17.18
CA ASN A 328 32.04 -0.92 -16.36
C ASN A 328 32.02 -2.39 -15.94
N LEU A 329 30.84 -2.98 -15.70
CA LEU A 329 30.70 -4.41 -15.42
C LEU A 329 31.04 -5.28 -16.64
N LEU A 330 30.54 -4.92 -17.82
CA LEU A 330 30.87 -5.63 -19.06
C LEU A 330 32.39 -5.62 -19.35
N ALA A 331 33.09 -4.54 -18.99
CA ALA A 331 34.52 -4.41 -19.23
C ALA A 331 35.39 -5.15 -18.19
N ASN A 332 34.94 -5.25 -16.93
CA ASN A 332 35.80 -5.65 -15.81
C ASN A 332 35.33 -6.89 -15.04
N ALA A 333 34.17 -7.47 -15.38
CA ALA A 333 33.65 -8.63 -14.64
C ALA A 333 34.57 -9.86 -14.78
N PRO A 334 34.76 -10.64 -13.69
CA PRO A 334 35.59 -11.84 -13.72
C PRO A 334 34.90 -13.05 -14.39
N CYS A 335 33.66 -12.88 -14.85
CA CYS A 335 32.84 -13.92 -15.47
C CYS A 335 31.84 -13.29 -16.46
N SER A 336 31.10 -14.13 -17.17
CA SER A 336 30.12 -13.70 -18.16
C SER A 336 29.02 -12.84 -17.53
N VAL A 337 28.57 -11.83 -18.27
CA VAL A 337 27.55 -10.87 -17.81
C VAL A 337 26.35 -10.92 -18.75
N GLY A 338 25.19 -11.28 -18.19
CA GLY A 338 23.90 -11.21 -18.87
C GLY A 338 23.17 -9.92 -18.51
N ILE A 339 22.58 -9.26 -19.52
CA ILE A 339 21.70 -8.11 -19.30
C ILE A 339 20.26 -8.55 -19.45
N LEU A 340 19.48 -8.38 -18.38
CA LEU A 340 18.06 -8.68 -18.35
C LEU A 340 17.25 -7.46 -18.83
N VAL A 341 16.59 -7.61 -19.98
CA VAL A 341 15.63 -6.63 -20.51
C VAL A 341 14.21 -7.13 -20.23
N ASP A 342 13.55 -6.55 -19.24
CA ASP A 342 12.14 -6.83 -18.95
C ASP A 342 11.25 -5.89 -19.77
N ARG A 343 10.40 -6.46 -20.63
CA ARG A 343 9.40 -5.75 -21.44
C ARG A 343 7.99 -5.81 -20.84
N GLY A 344 7.87 -6.04 -19.53
CA GLY A 344 6.61 -5.90 -18.81
C GLY A 344 5.54 -6.95 -19.17
N LEU A 345 5.93 -8.14 -19.62
CA LEU A 345 5.00 -9.24 -19.99
C LEU A 345 4.27 -9.87 -18.78
N SER A 346 4.29 -9.23 -17.62
CA SER A 346 3.61 -9.70 -16.40
C SER A 346 2.13 -9.33 -16.43
N GLY A 347 1.40 -9.95 -17.36
CA GLY A 347 0.03 -9.59 -17.69
C GLY A 347 -0.86 -10.78 -18.05
N SER A 348 -0.87 -11.87 -17.27
CA SER A 348 -2.08 -12.70 -17.15
C SER A 348 -1.97 -13.72 -16.04
N THR A 349 -2.81 -13.59 -15.03
CA THR A 349 -3.17 -14.66 -14.08
C THR A 349 -4.04 -15.70 -14.80
N ARG A 350 -3.46 -16.48 -15.72
CA ARG A 350 -4.15 -17.64 -16.31
C ARG A 350 -3.16 -18.76 -16.67
N SER A 351 -3.40 -19.92 -16.05
CA SER A 351 -3.10 -21.29 -16.50
C SER A 351 -1.79 -21.53 -17.27
N THR A 352 -0.84 -22.25 -16.65
CA THR A 352 0.21 -23.07 -17.30
C THR A 352 0.57 -22.65 -18.74
N VAL A 353 1.19 -21.48 -18.88
CA VAL A 353 1.62 -20.99 -20.19
C VAL A 353 2.98 -21.63 -20.49
N SER A 354 3.05 -22.41 -21.56
CA SER A 354 4.32 -22.85 -22.15
C SER A 354 5.09 -21.62 -22.63
N HIS A 355 6.25 -21.35 -22.04
CA HIS A 355 7.09 -20.23 -22.45
C HIS A 355 7.95 -20.69 -23.63
N HIS A 356 7.81 -20.03 -24.78
CA HIS A 356 8.71 -20.23 -25.90
C HIS A 356 9.95 -19.37 -25.71
N VAL A 357 11.12 -20.01 -25.64
CA VAL A 357 12.42 -19.34 -25.53
C VAL A 357 13.07 -19.39 -26.90
N ALA A 358 13.39 -18.22 -27.46
CA ALA A 358 14.17 -18.09 -28.68
C ALA A 358 15.57 -17.56 -28.33
N VAL A 359 16.59 -18.11 -28.98
CA VAL A 359 17.97 -17.59 -28.93
C VAL A 359 18.35 -17.17 -30.34
N LEU A 360 18.77 -15.92 -30.49
CA LEU A 360 19.35 -15.44 -31.73
C LEU A 360 20.85 -15.74 -31.69
N PHE A 361 21.36 -16.44 -32.70
CA PHE A 361 22.76 -16.84 -32.79
C PHE A 361 23.42 -16.17 -34.00
N PHE A 362 24.34 -15.25 -33.75
CA PHE A 362 25.05 -14.48 -34.79
C PHE A 362 26.50 -14.98 -35.00
N GLY A 363 26.93 -16.02 -34.29
CA GLY A 363 28.22 -16.67 -34.46
C GLY A 363 29.33 -16.23 -33.50
N GLY A 364 29.03 -15.33 -32.55
CA GLY A 364 29.99 -14.80 -31.57
C GLY A 364 30.35 -15.76 -30.43
N PRO A 365 31.42 -15.48 -29.66
CA PRO A 365 31.75 -16.24 -28.45
C PRO A 365 30.62 -16.17 -27.40
N ASP A 366 29.98 -15.01 -27.25
CA ASP A 366 28.86 -14.81 -26.33
C ASP A 366 27.61 -15.58 -26.78
N ASP A 367 27.34 -15.63 -28.08
CA ASP A 367 26.21 -16.38 -28.66
C ASP A 367 26.34 -17.88 -28.39
N ARG A 368 27.58 -18.41 -28.40
CA ARG A 368 27.86 -19.82 -28.06
C ARG A 368 27.54 -20.10 -26.59
N GLU A 369 27.83 -19.16 -25.71
CA GLU A 369 27.50 -19.30 -24.30
C GLU A 369 25.99 -19.19 -24.06
N ALA A 370 25.32 -18.23 -24.71
CA ALA A 370 23.87 -18.07 -24.68
C ALA A 370 23.14 -19.33 -25.19
N LEU A 371 23.61 -19.90 -26.31
CA LEU A 371 23.08 -21.14 -26.87
C LEU A 371 23.29 -22.32 -25.90
N ALA A 372 24.45 -22.41 -25.24
CA ALA A 372 24.71 -23.43 -24.22
C ALA A 372 23.76 -23.31 -23.02
N TYR A 373 23.42 -22.10 -22.58
CA TYR A 373 22.41 -21.89 -21.53
C TYR A 373 21.02 -22.29 -21.98
N ALA A 374 20.57 -21.89 -23.18
CA ALA A 374 19.27 -22.27 -23.70
C ALA A 374 19.14 -23.79 -23.90
N TRP A 375 20.21 -24.45 -24.34
CA TRP A 375 20.24 -25.91 -24.44
C TRP A 375 20.09 -26.59 -23.06
N ARG A 376 20.71 -26.03 -22.01
CA ARG A 376 20.51 -26.48 -20.62
C ARG A 376 19.08 -26.24 -20.14
N MET A 377 18.43 -25.15 -20.55
CA MET A 377 17.01 -24.89 -20.24
C MET A 377 16.08 -25.92 -20.90
N ASN A 378 16.41 -26.40 -22.12
CA ASN A 378 15.60 -27.37 -22.86
C ASN A 378 15.55 -28.78 -22.22
N ARG A 379 16.58 -29.18 -21.47
CA ARG A 379 16.64 -30.52 -20.82
C ARG A 379 15.54 -30.78 -19.77
N ARG A 380 14.65 -29.81 -19.49
CA ARG A 380 13.50 -29.98 -18.59
C ARG A 380 12.12 -29.89 -19.26
N GLY A 381 12.06 -30.03 -20.59
CA GLY A 381 10.82 -30.22 -21.35
C GLY A 381 10.07 -28.91 -21.62
N GLY A 382 10.26 -28.33 -22.81
CA GLY A 382 9.41 -27.23 -23.28
C GLY A 382 9.95 -26.30 -24.36
N VAL A 383 11.11 -26.53 -24.97
CA VAL A 383 11.65 -25.64 -26.03
C VAL A 383 11.90 -26.42 -27.32
N THR A 384 11.17 -26.07 -28.37
CA THR A 384 11.39 -26.56 -29.75
C THR A 384 12.36 -25.65 -30.47
N GLU A 385 13.40 -26.25 -31.04
CA GLU A 385 14.44 -25.63 -31.86
C GLU A 385 13.89 -25.30 -33.26
N TRP A 386 14.06 -24.06 -33.71
CA TRP A 386 13.90 -23.67 -35.11
C TRP A 386 15.30 -23.37 -35.65
N ASP A 387 15.93 -24.38 -36.26
CA ASP A 387 17.11 -24.22 -37.10
C ASP A 387 16.63 -23.84 -38.51
N GLU A 388 16.92 -22.62 -38.96
CA GLU A 388 16.75 -22.28 -40.37
C GLU A 388 17.97 -22.80 -41.17
N PRO A 389 17.77 -23.68 -42.16
CA PRO A 389 18.88 -24.14 -42.97
C PRO A 389 19.32 -23.01 -43.88
N SER A 390 20.62 -22.76 -43.89
CA SER A 390 21.31 -21.82 -44.77
C SER A 390 21.05 -22.11 -46.26
N SER A 391 19.96 -21.59 -46.83
CA SER A 391 19.83 -21.32 -48.27
C SER A 391 18.51 -20.61 -48.55
N LYS A 392 18.61 -19.39 -49.10
CA LYS A 392 17.57 -18.46 -49.57
C LYS A 392 17.00 -17.51 -48.51
N VAL A 393 17.76 -16.44 -48.29
CA VAL A 393 17.19 -15.13 -47.97
C VAL A 393 16.47 -14.66 -49.24
N GLU A 394 15.15 -14.53 -49.21
CA GLU A 394 14.40 -13.74 -50.19
C GLU A 394 14.35 -12.29 -49.68
N ASP A 395 14.58 -11.35 -50.60
CA ASP A 395 14.96 -9.94 -50.39
C ASP A 395 13.92 -9.04 -49.65
N GLU A 396 12.92 -9.60 -48.98
CA GLU A 396 11.89 -8.82 -48.24
C GLU A 396 12.17 -8.69 -46.73
N ASP A 397 13.07 -9.50 -46.16
CA ASP A 397 13.38 -9.47 -44.71
C ASP A 397 14.60 -8.59 -44.34
N GLU A 398 15.39 -8.12 -45.30
CA GLU A 398 16.54 -7.24 -45.02
C GLU A 398 16.11 -5.90 -44.40
N GLU A 399 14.94 -5.35 -44.73
CA GLU A 399 14.48 -4.06 -44.21
C GLU A 399 14.07 -4.15 -42.72
N SER A 400 13.50 -5.29 -42.29
CA SER A 400 13.13 -5.54 -40.89
C SER A 400 14.33 -5.88 -40.00
N ILE A 401 15.35 -6.53 -40.57
CA ILE A 401 16.62 -6.86 -39.89
C ILE A 401 17.48 -5.59 -39.75
N LEU A 402 17.47 -4.70 -40.75
CA LEU A 402 18.15 -3.40 -40.69
C LEU A 402 17.49 -2.43 -39.69
N GLU A 403 16.16 -2.42 -39.56
CA GLU A 403 15.47 -1.68 -38.49
C GLU A 403 15.81 -2.23 -37.08
N GLY A 404 15.99 -3.56 -36.96
CA GLY A 404 16.49 -4.21 -35.75
C GLY A 404 17.94 -3.87 -35.43
N GLU A 405 18.82 -3.79 -36.43
CA GLU A 405 20.22 -3.36 -36.31
C GLU A 405 20.35 -1.89 -35.90
N GLU A 406 19.55 -0.97 -36.46
CA GLU A 406 19.54 0.44 -36.06
C GLU A 406 18.96 0.63 -34.65
N SER A 407 17.96 -0.17 -34.27
CA SER A 407 17.41 -0.15 -32.91
C SER A 407 18.43 -0.68 -31.88
N CYS A 408 19.15 -1.76 -32.17
CA CYS A 408 20.20 -2.30 -31.29
C CYS A 408 21.46 -1.41 -31.25
N ARG A 409 21.87 -0.81 -32.37
CA ARG A 409 23.00 0.15 -32.38
C ARG A 409 22.67 1.44 -31.66
N SER A 410 21.43 1.97 -31.79
CA SER A 410 21.01 3.17 -31.02
C SER A 410 20.79 2.91 -29.53
N LEU A 411 20.62 1.63 -29.13
CA LEU A 411 20.55 1.22 -27.72
C LEU A 411 21.94 1.05 -27.08
N LEU A 412 23.00 0.90 -27.88
CA LEU A 412 24.38 0.69 -27.42
C LEU A 412 25.30 1.91 -27.62
N SER A 413 25.00 2.83 -28.54
CA SER A 413 25.62 4.17 -28.64
C SER A 413 25.00 5.17 -27.68
#